data_AF-A0A7S4IGG9-F1
#
_entry.id   AF-A0A7S4IGG9-F1
#
_cell.length_a   1.000
_cell.length_b   1.000
_cell.length_c   1.000
_cell.angle_alpha   90.00
_cell.angle_beta   90.00
_cell.angle_gamma   90.00
#
_symmetry.space_group_name_H-M   'P 1'
#
loop_
_entity.id
_entity.type
_entity.pdbx_description
1 polymer ?
#
loop_
_entity_poly.entity_id
_entity_poly.type
_entity_poly.pdbx_seq_one_letter_code
_entity_poly.pdbx_strand_id
1 'polypeptide(L)'
;PKKMEMLAVLGDIEIAVNLEKEDSKSGKKVKNKKGEITYEKPNPLDEHYASLHCDLTYVDDESEEFKLIQTYALNTSSYYKKAHIKGLWRVEREGSAERFAQHEDIGNRKLLWHGTNIAVVAAILNSGLRIMPHSGGRVGRGIYF
;
A
#
# COMPACT_ATOMS: atom_id res chain seq x y z
N PRO A 1 17.81 2.99 -18.50
CA PRO A 1 16.70 2.17 -17.94
C PRO A 1 17.02 1.61 -16.54
N LYS A 2 17.90 0.61 -16.39
CA LYS A 2 18.14 -0.10 -15.12
C LYS A 2 18.56 0.80 -13.93
N LYS A 3 19.41 1.81 -14.16
CA LYS A 3 19.83 2.75 -13.10
C LYS A 3 18.68 3.64 -12.62
N MET A 4 17.75 4.02 -13.50
CA MET A 4 16.60 4.85 -13.13
C MET A 4 15.55 4.06 -12.35
N GLU A 5 15.31 2.79 -12.73
CA GLU A 5 14.49 1.86 -11.94
C GLU A 5 15.06 1.67 -10.53
N MET A 6 16.38 1.47 -10.42
CA MET A 6 17.05 1.40 -9.12
C MET A 6 16.85 2.68 -8.30
N LEU A 7 17.01 3.87 -8.90
CA LEU A 7 16.80 5.14 -8.20
C LEU A 7 15.34 5.35 -7.76
N ALA A 8 14.36 4.89 -8.54
CA ALA A 8 12.96 4.94 -8.13
C ALA A 8 12.72 4.07 -6.89
N VAL A 9 13.26 2.85 -6.87
CA VAL A 9 13.18 1.96 -5.70
C VAL A 9 13.88 2.57 -4.48
N LEU A 10 15.05 3.18 -4.66
CA LEU A 10 15.78 3.82 -3.56
C LEU A 10 15.03 5.04 -2.99
N GLY A 11 14.36 5.82 -3.84
CA GLY A 11 13.52 6.94 -3.37
C GLY A 11 12.34 6.45 -2.53
N ASP A 12 11.75 5.31 -2.86
CA ASP A 12 10.68 4.71 -2.06
C ASP A 12 11.17 4.11 -0.75
N ILE A 13 12.39 3.54 -0.74
CA ILE A 13 13.06 3.10 0.49
C ILE A 13 13.34 4.30 1.41
N GLU A 14 13.78 5.43 0.86
CA GLU A 14 13.99 6.66 1.65
C GLU A 14 12.70 7.14 2.30
N ILE A 15 11.58 7.11 1.58
CA ILE A 15 10.25 7.44 2.14
C ILE A 15 9.93 6.52 3.31
N ALA A 16 10.05 5.20 3.15
CA ALA A 16 9.78 4.25 4.23
C ALA A 16 10.67 4.49 5.47
N VAL A 17 11.96 4.75 5.27
CA VAL A 17 12.90 5.07 6.36
C VAL A 17 12.54 6.38 7.06
N ASN A 18 12.00 7.36 6.33
CA ASN A 18 11.58 8.62 6.92
C ASN A 18 10.29 8.46 7.74
N LEU A 19 9.35 7.62 7.31
CA LEU A 19 8.16 7.27 8.10
C LEU A 19 8.57 6.68 9.47
N GLU A 20 9.49 5.72 9.50
CA GLU A 20 9.98 5.13 10.75
C GLU A 20 10.67 6.15 11.69
N LYS A 21 11.33 7.18 11.15
CA LYS A 21 11.99 8.23 11.94
C LYS A 21 11.00 9.21 12.57
N GLU A 22 9.82 9.39 11.98
CA GLU A 22 8.76 10.23 12.54
C GLU A 22 8.09 9.51 13.73
N ASP A 23 7.92 8.18 13.64
CA ASP A 23 7.27 7.34 14.66
C ASP A 23 7.98 7.32 16.01
N SER A 24 9.32 7.30 15.99
CA SER A 24 10.18 7.21 17.19
C SER A 24 10.07 8.41 18.17
N LYS A 25 9.27 9.43 17.84
CA LYS A 25 9.03 10.62 18.68
C LYS A 25 7.70 10.60 19.45
N SER A 26 6.84 9.59 19.27
CA SER A 26 5.44 9.65 19.74
C SER A 26 5.14 8.80 20.99
N GLY A 27 5.55 9.28 22.17
CA GLY A 27 5.06 8.72 23.44
C GLY A 27 3.64 9.22 23.76
N LYS A 28 2.61 8.36 23.75
CA LYS A 28 1.27 8.73 24.22
C LYS A 28 1.24 8.79 25.75
N LYS A 29 0.82 9.94 26.30
CA LYS A 29 0.55 10.10 27.74
C LYS A 29 -0.77 9.40 28.07
N VAL A 30 -0.70 8.34 28.87
CA VAL A 30 -1.86 7.61 29.39
C VAL A 30 -2.01 7.94 30.88
N LYS A 31 -3.23 8.24 31.34
CA LYS A 31 -3.51 8.38 32.77
C LYS A 31 -3.97 7.04 33.31
N ASN A 32 -3.25 6.50 34.28
CA ASN A 32 -3.69 5.29 34.97
C ASN A 32 -4.88 5.60 35.91
N LYS A 33 -5.53 4.56 36.44
CA LYS A 33 -6.68 4.69 37.36
C LYS A 33 -6.37 5.45 38.67
N LYS A 34 -5.10 5.74 38.96
CA LYS A 34 -4.63 6.52 40.12
C LYS A 34 -4.29 7.98 39.76
N GLY A 35 -4.50 8.39 38.51
CA GLY A 35 -4.21 9.74 38.03
C GLY A 35 -2.74 10.00 37.68
N GLU A 36 -1.88 9.00 37.74
CA GLU A 36 -0.48 9.11 37.34
C GLU A 36 -0.36 9.07 35.81
N ILE A 37 0.47 9.94 35.26
CA ILE A 37 0.75 9.99 33.82
C ILE A 37 1.84 8.95 33.54
N THR A 38 1.47 7.86 32.89
CA THR A 38 2.40 6.85 32.36
C THR A 38 2.56 7.03 30.85
N TYR A 39 3.72 6.68 30.33
CA TYR A 39 3.95 6.63 28.88
C TYR A 39 3.81 5.18 28.46
N GLU A 40 2.68 4.82 27.84
CA GLU A 40 2.59 3.55 27.13
C GLU A 40 3.12 3.79 25.73
N LYS A 41 4.22 3.11 25.41
CA LYS A 41 4.69 3.05 24.03
C LYS A 41 3.75 2.09 23.28
N PRO A 42 3.09 2.55 22.19
CA PRO A 42 2.31 1.66 21.35
C PRO A 42 3.15 0.48 20.84
N ASN A 43 2.50 -0.59 20.43
CA ASN A 43 3.20 -1.68 19.76
C ASN A 43 3.90 -1.09 18.51
N PRO A 44 5.20 -1.37 18.27
CA PRO A 44 5.90 -0.86 17.10
C PRO A 44 5.18 -1.15 15.76
N LEU A 45 4.46 -2.27 15.68
CA LEU A 45 3.65 -2.59 14.48
C LEU A 45 2.46 -1.65 14.31
N ASP A 46 1.82 -1.23 15.39
CA ASP A 46 0.72 -0.28 15.37
C ASP A 46 1.22 1.13 15.01
N GLU A 47 2.42 1.50 15.47
CA GLU A 47 3.10 2.75 15.06
C GLU A 47 3.36 2.74 13.55
N HIS A 48 4.02 1.69 13.04
CA HIS A 48 4.31 1.57 11.62
C HIS A 48 3.03 1.55 10.77
N TYR A 49 1.99 0.83 11.20
CA TYR A 49 0.70 0.83 10.51
C TYR A 49 0.08 2.22 10.45
N ALA A 50 0.07 2.95 11.57
CA ALA A 50 -0.47 4.31 11.63
C ALA A 50 0.28 5.28 10.68
N SER A 51 1.60 5.14 10.56
CA SER A 51 2.44 5.96 9.66
C SER A 51 2.06 5.81 8.17
N LEU A 52 1.40 4.71 7.80
CA LEU A 52 0.97 4.48 6.42
C LEU A 52 -0.17 5.42 6.01
N HIS A 53 -0.91 6.01 6.96
CA HIS A 53 -2.11 6.80 6.67
C HIS A 53 -3.06 6.08 5.68
N CYS A 54 -3.19 4.77 5.89
CA CYS A 54 -3.87 3.87 4.97
C CYS A 54 -4.54 2.75 5.77
N ASP A 55 -5.83 2.57 5.54
CA ASP A 55 -6.59 1.49 6.15
C ASP A 55 -6.43 0.19 5.37
N LEU A 56 -6.05 -0.87 6.09
CA LEU A 56 -5.94 -2.23 5.57
C LEU A 56 -6.93 -3.13 6.29
N THR A 57 -8.00 -3.51 5.59
CA THR A 57 -9.00 -4.45 6.14
C THR A 57 -8.77 -5.84 5.56
N TYR A 58 -8.53 -6.83 6.40
CA TYR A 58 -8.43 -8.22 5.95
C TYR A 58 -9.74 -8.66 5.29
N VAL A 59 -9.64 -9.30 4.13
CA VAL A 59 -10.78 -9.87 3.42
C VAL A 59 -10.79 -11.37 3.71
N ASP A 60 -11.89 -11.83 4.29
CA ASP A 60 -12.09 -13.24 4.65
C ASP A 60 -12.03 -14.15 3.42
N ASP A 61 -11.35 -15.29 3.57
CA ASP A 61 -11.10 -16.28 2.52
C ASP A 61 -12.41 -16.91 2.01
N GLU A 62 -13.44 -16.96 2.86
CA GLU A 62 -14.77 -17.47 2.50
C GLU A 62 -15.67 -16.45 1.79
N SER A 63 -15.26 -15.18 1.76
CA SER A 63 -16.04 -14.10 1.16
C SER A 63 -16.13 -14.20 -0.36
N GLU A 64 -17.22 -13.67 -0.92
CA GLU A 64 -17.41 -13.60 -2.37
C GLU A 64 -16.36 -12.71 -3.05
N GLU A 65 -15.91 -11.64 -2.39
CA GLU A 65 -14.81 -10.79 -2.87
C GLU A 65 -13.52 -11.60 -3.02
N PHE A 66 -13.15 -12.41 -2.01
CA PHE A 66 -11.97 -13.25 -2.08
C PHE A 66 -12.06 -14.28 -3.21
N LYS A 67 -13.20 -14.97 -3.35
CA LYS A 67 -13.43 -15.94 -4.43
C LYS A 67 -13.34 -15.28 -5.81
N LEU A 68 -13.84 -14.06 -5.97
CA LEU A 68 -13.75 -13.30 -7.22
C LEU A 68 -12.29 -12.98 -7.58
N ILE A 69 -11.53 -12.45 -6.62
CA ILE A 69 -10.11 -12.12 -6.82
C ILE A 69 -9.27 -13.39 -7.05
N GLN A 70 -9.54 -14.46 -6.31
CA GLN A 70 -8.90 -15.75 -6.50
C GLN A 70 -9.17 -16.31 -7.90
N THR A 71 -10.42 -16.25 -8.36
CA THR A 71 -10.80 -16.65 -9.72
C THR A 71 -10.03 -15.83 -10.76
N TYR A 72 -9.97 -14.52 -10.59
CA TYR A 72 -9.22 -13.64 -11.50
C TYR A 72 -7.73 -14.02 -11.54
N ALA A 73 -7.11 -14.18 -10.37
CA ALA A 73 -5.70 -14.53 -10.23
C ALA A 73 -5.37 -15.89 -10.88
N LEU A 74 -6.20 -16.91 -10.63
CA LEU A 74 -6.00 -18.25 -11.19
C LEU A 74 -6.14 -18.25 -12.72
N ASN A 75 -7.16 -17.57 -13.24
CA ASN A 75 -7.45 -17.53 -14.68
C ASN A 75 -6.44 -16.71 -15.49
N THR A 76 -5.79 -15.71 -14.89
CA THR A 76 -4.75 -14.91 -15.55
C THR A 76 -3.32 -15.27 -15.16
N SER A 77 -3.13 -16.27 -14.30
CA SER A 77 -1.80 -16.73 -13.91
C SER A 77 -1.08 -17.46 -15.05
N SER A 78 0.24 -17.47 -15.00
CA SER A 78 1.03 -18.27 -15.94
C SER A 78 0.79 -19.75 -15.72
N TYR A 79 0.61 -20.51 -16.81
CA TYR A 79 0.47 -21.96 -16.78
C TYR A 79 1.60 -22.66 -16.00
N TYR A 80 2.82 -22.12 -16.08
CA TYR A 80 4.02 -22.71 -15.46
C TYR A 80 4.24 -22.29 -14.00
N LYS A 81 3.59 -21.22 -13.54
CA LYS A 81 3.75 -20.66 -12.19
C LYS A 81 2.42 -20.10 -11.72
N LYS A 82 1.62 -20.95 -11.07
CA LYS A 82 0.37 -20.53 -10.43
C LYS A 82 0.69 -19.75 -9.16
N ALA A 83 0.18 -18.54 -9.05
CA ALA A 83 0.24 -17.76 -7.83
C ALA A 83 -0.86 -18.26 -6.87
N HIS A 84 -0.53 -18.39 -5.59
CA HIS A 84 -1.48 -18.72 -4.54
C HIS A 84 -1.64 -17.51 -3.63
N ILE A 85 -2.87 -17.04 -3.47
CA ILE A 85 -3.19 -15.93 -2.56
C ILE A 85 -2.99 -16.43 -1.13
N LYS A 86 -2.18 -15.72 -0.35
CA LYS A 86 -1.92 -16.00 1.07
C LYS A 86 -2.68 -15.08 2.02
N GLY A 87 -3.13 -13.95 1.51
CA GLY A 87 -3.97 -13.00 2.22
C GLY A 87 -4.41 -11.92 1.25
N LEU A 88 -5.56 -11.35 1.53
CA LEU A 88 -6.16 -10.28 0.75
C LEU A 88 -6.55 -9.16 1.72
N TRP A 89 -6.17 -7.94 1.37
CA TRP A 89 -6.52 -6.76 2.15
C TRP A 89 -7.20 -5.75 1.24
N ARG A 90 -8.32 -5.22 1.69
CA ARG A 90 -8.92 -4.01 1.12
C ARG A 90 -8.08 -2.83 1.57
N VAL A 91 -7.68 -2.00 0.60
CA VAL A 91 -6.82 -0.84 0.82
C VAL A 91 -7.66 0.41 0.64
N GLU A 92 -7.78 1.22 1.69
CA GLU A 92 -8.44 2.52 1.65
C GLU A 92 -7.46 3.60 2.11
N ARG A 93 -7.04 4.44 1.16
CA ARG A 93 -6.02 5.47 1.39
C ARG A 93 -6.68 6.82 1.58
N GLU A 94 -6.17 7.57 2.55
CA GLU A 94 -6.65 8.93 2.84
C GLU A 94 -6.57 9.81 1.57
N GLY A 95 -7.67 10.51 1.25
CA GLY A 95 -7.76 11.38 0.08
C GLY A 95 -7.91 10.69 -1.28
N SER A 96 -7.78 9.36 -1.34
CA SER A 96 -7.82 8.62 -2.62
C SER A 96 -9.24 8.51 -3.16
N ALA A 97 -10.23 8.32 -2.30
CA ALA A 97 -11.64 8.22 -2.69
C ALA A 97 -12.12 9.55 -3.29
N GLU A 98 -11.82 10.67 -2.64
CA GLU A 98 -12.21 12.02 -3.08
C GLU A 98 -11.56 12.38 -4.42
N ARG A 99 -10.28 12.06 -4.61
CA ARG A 99 -9.59 12.29 -5.89
C ARG A 99 -10.17 11.41 -6.99
N PHE A 100 -10.45 10.14 -6.70
CA PHE A 100 -10.98 9.21 -7.70
C PHE A 100 -12.44 9.52 -8.08
N ALA A 101 -13.23 10.07 -7.14
CA ALA A 101 -14.59 10.52 -7.37
C ALA A 101 -14.70 11.65 -8.41
N GLN A 102 -13.66 12.47 -8.58
CA GLN A 102 -13.59 13.52 -9.62
C GLN A 102 -13.64 12.96 -11.05
N HIS A 103 -13.48 11.66 -11.21
CA HIS A 103 -13.49 10.96 -12.48
C HIS A 103 -14.70 10.03 -12.61
N GLU A 104 -15.73 10.16 -11.78
CA GLU A 104 -16.91 9.28 -11.75
C GLU A 104 -17.61 9.13 -13.11
N ASP A 105 -17.64 10.21 -13.89
CA ASP A 105 -18.21 10.30 -15.23
C ASP A 105 -17.46 9.44 -16.27
N ILE A 106 -16.20 9.08 -16.02
CA ILE A 106 -15.42 8.19 -16.87
C ILE A 106 -15.84 6.73 -16.63
N GLY A 107 -16.49 6.13 -17.63
CA GLY A 107 -16.88 4.71 -17.63
C GLY A 107 -15.71 3.73 -17.87
N ASN A 108 -16.04 2.47 -18.21
CA ASN A 108 -15.06 1.41 -18.53
C ASN A 108 -14.01 1.18 -17.42
N ARG A 109 -14.48 1.08 -16.18
CA ARG A 109 -13.63 0.78 -15.02
C ARG A 109 -13.26 -0.70 -15.01
N LYS A 110 -11.98 -0.98 -14.79
CA LYS A 110 -11.45 -2.34 -14.68
C LYS A 110 -10.53 -2.45 -13.48
N LEU A 111 -10.61 -3.57 -12.78
CA LEU A 111 -9.60 -3.97 -11.82
C LEU A 111 -8.43 -4.59 -12.59
N LEU A 112 -7.21 -4.12 -12.35
CA LEU A 112 -6.00 -4.57 -13.02
C LEU A 112 -4.90 -4.86 -11.99
N TRP A 113 -3.97 -5.73 -12.35
CA TRP A 113 -2.85 -6.10 -11.49
C TRP A 113 -1.77 -5.01 -11.48
N HIS A 114 -1.07 -4.81 -10.37
CA HIS A 114 0.16 -4.01 -10.34
C HIS A 114 1.21 -4.76 -9.52
N GLY A 115 2.12 -5.46 -10.20
CA GLY A 115 3.23 -6.15 -9.55
C GLY A 115 4.33 -5.17 -9.15
N THR A 116 4.78 -5.24 -7.90
CA THR A 116 5.83 -4.35 -7.38
C THR A 116 6.82 -5.08 -6.46
N ASN A 117 7.95 -4.44 -6.16
CA ASN A 117 8.91 -4.93 -5.17
C ASN A 117 8.37 -4.67 -3.75
N ILE A 118 8.55 -5.64 -2.84
CA ILE A 118 8.13 -5.49 -1.44
C ILE A 118 8.72 -4.23 -0.77
N ALA A 119 9.94 -3.83 -1.16
CA ALA A 119 10.62 -2.65 -0.63
C ALA A 119 9.88 -1.33 -0.87
N VAL A 120 8.95 -1.27 -1.82
CA VAL A 120 8.19 -0.04 -2.16
C VAL A 120 6.73 -0.11 -1.73
N VAL A 121 6.28 -1.23 -1.13
CA VAL A 121 4.88 -1.41 -0.74
C VAL A 121 4.46 -0.35 0.29
N ALA A 122 5.29 -0.07 1.31
CA ALA A 122 4.99 0.97 2.30
C ALA A 122 4.82 2.36 1.66
N ALA A 123 5.71 2.71 0.72
CA ALA A 123 5.62 3.98 -0.01
C ALA A 123 4.36 4.05 -0.89
N ILE A 124 3.93 2.95 -1.51
CA ILE A 124 2.70 2.87 -2.30
C ILE A 124 1.46 2.96 -1.40
N LEU A 125 1.45 2.30 -0.24
CA LEU A 125 0.34 2.38 0.71
C LEU A 125 0.17 3.80 1.24
N ASN A 126 1.27 4.49 1.56
CA ASN A 126 1.22 5.88 2.00
C ASN A 126 0.87 6.85 0.85
N SER A 127 1.65 6.86 -0.22
CA SER A 127 1.60 7.91 -1.25
C SER A 127 0.94 7.52 -2.58
N GLY A 128 0.70 6.23 -2.81
CA GLY A 128 0.02 5.70 -3.98
C GLY A 128 0.94 5.36 -5.13
N LEU A 129 0.33 4.85 -6.21
CA LEU A 129 1.04 4.68 -7.48
C LEU A 129 1.33 6.06 -8.09
N ARG A 130 2.61 6.36 -8.28
CA ARG A 130 3.08 7.68 -8.73
C ARG A 130 3.84 7.60 -10.06
N ILE A 131 3.67 8.63 -10.88
CA ILE A 131 4.44 8.80 -12.11
C ILE A 131 5.73 9.57 -11.79
N MET A 132 6.80 8.84 -11.48
CA MET A 132 8.09 9.46 -11.14
C MET A 132 8.68 10.25 -12.34
N PRO A 133 9.49 11.31 -12.08
CA PRO A 133 10.12 12.12 -13.14
C PRO A 133 10.92 11.30 -14.15
N HIS A 134 11.59 10.24 -13.68
CA HIS A 134 12.40 9.34 -14.50
C HIS A 134 11.73 7.99 -14.75
N SER A 135 10.41 7.85 -14.49
CA SER A 135 9.69 6.63 -14.85
C SER A 135 9.57 6.51 -16.36
N GLY A 136 9.65 5.28 -16.84
CA GLY A 136 9.56 4.99 -18.26
C GLY A 136 9.55 3.50 -18.53
N GLY A 137 8.91 3.11 -19.63
CA GLY A 137 8.87 1.72 -20.08
C GLY A 137 8.53 1.64 -21.57
N ARG A 138 8.08 0.46 -22.01
CA ARG A 138 7.77 0.20 -23.43
C ARG A 138 6.68 1.10 -24.01
N VAL A 139 5.85 1.70 -23.17
CA VAL A 139 4.73 2.57 -23.56
C VAL A 139 4.85 4.01 -23.01
N GLY A 140 6.07 4.48 -22.74
CA GLY A 140 6.31 5.86 -22.33
C GLY A 140 6.32 6.08 -20.82
N ARG A 141 5.81 7.22 -20.34
CA ARG A 141 5.83 7.61 -18.92
C ARG A 141 4.42 7.54 -18.34
N GLY A 142 4.19 6.62 -17.41
CA GLY A 142 2.87 6.39 -16.81
C GLY A 142 2.90 5.38 -15.67
N ILE A 143 1.70 5.02 -15.20
CA ILE A 143 1.48 3.89 -14.30
C ILE A 143 1.19 2.66 -15.16
N TYR A 144 1.84 1.55 -14.84
CA TYR A 144 1.70 0.29 -15.56
C TYR A 144 0.81 -0.65 -14.77
N PHE A 145 -0.03 -1.41 -15.47
CA PHE A 145 -0.85 -2.47 -14.90
C PHE A 145 -0.69 -3.74 -15.73
#